data_AF-A0A4Q4BL82-F1
#
_entry.id   AF-A0A4Q4BL82-F1
#
_cell.length_a   1.000
_cell.length_b   1.000
_cell.length_c   1.000
_cell.angle_alpha   90.00
_cell.angle_beta   90.00
_cell.angle_gamma   90.00
#
_symmetry.space_group_name_H-M   'P 1'
#
loop_
_entity.id
_entity.type
_entity.pdbx_description
1 polymer ?
#
loop_
_entity_poly.entity_id
_entity_poly.type
_entity_poly.pdbx_seq_one_letter_code
_entity_poly.pdbx_strand_id
1 'polypeptide(L)'
;GYLARLWKQESKFGAMLDPIADKAMVVIAIMVITGYNGMNAWLILPATLILFREVFVGGLREYLGAKSGLLKVTKLAKWKTTAQMVAIAVLFLGTGFDYLNVLALDGMTPEQHQAAVAAGTAEAIRTCGNRDCASYANLVGIWLLWVAALLTVVTGWEYFAKSLPFLREDP
;
A
#
# COMPACT_ATOMS: atom_id res chain seq x y z
N GLY A 1 -16.67 5.48 11.42
CA GLY A 1 -17.32 6.69 10.86
C GLY A 1 -18.86 6.66 10.91
N TYR A 2 -19.53 5.96 9.98
CA TYR A 2 -21.01 5.92 9.92
C TYR A 2 -21.62 5.00 10.99
N LEU A 3 -21.08 3.78 11.14
CA LEU A 3 -21.51 2.81 12.16
C LEU A 3 -21.29 3.31 13.61
N ALA A 4 -20.15 3.95 13.89
CA ALA A 4 -19.87 4.53 15.21
C ALA A 4 -20.84 5.67 15.60
N ARG A 5 -21.25 6.49 14.63
CA ARG A 5 -22.27 7.54 14.81
C ARG A 5 -23.68 6.95 14.97
N LEU A 6 -23.98 5.88 14.23
CA LEU A 6 -25.23 5.14 14.35
C LEU A 6 -25.38 4.47 15.73
N TRP A 7 -24.27 4.03 16.33
CA TRP A 7 -24.23 3.34 17.62
C TRP A 7 -23.83 4.22 18.81
N LYS A 8 -23.69 5.55 18.62
CA LYS A 8 -23.26 6.51 19.66
C LYS A 8 -21.99 6.11 20.44
N GLN A 9 -21.14 5.27 19.86
CA GLN A 9 -19.85 4.87 20.43
C GLN A 9 -18.72 5.66 19.76
N GLU A 10 -18.75 6.99 19.88
CA GLU A 10 -17.59 7.81 19.56
C GLU A 10 -16.70 7.91 20.80
N SER A 11 -15.72 7.02 20.90
CA SER A 11 -14.67 7.12 21.92
C SER A 11 -13.53 8.01 21.43
N LYS A 12 -13.10 8.97 22.26
CA LYS A 12 -11.91 9.80 21.99
C LYS A 12 -10.67 8.96 21.74
N PHE A 13 -10.60 7.78 22.37
CA PHE A 13 -9.52 6.81 22.17
C PHE A 13 -9.59 6.14 20.78
N GLY A 14 -10.77 5.74 20.32
CA GLY A 14 -10.96 5.16 18.99
C GLY A 14 -10.64 6.14 17.86
N ALA A 15 -11.02 7.42 18.02
CA ALA A 15 -10.69 8.46 17.05
C ALA A 15 -9.18 8.74 16.94
N MET A 16 -8.42 8.52 18.01
CA MET A 16 -6.96 8.63 18.01
C MET A 16 -6.29 7.40 17.38
N LEU A 17 -6.86 6.20 17.58
CA LEU A 17 -6.32 4.94 17.06
C LEU A 17 -6.51 4.78 15.55
N ASP A 18 -7.62 5.26 14.98
CA ASP A 18 -7.94 5.12 13.54
C ASP A 18 -6.77 5.56 12.62
N PRO A 19 -6.16 6.75 12.78
CA PRO A 19 -5.03 7.19 11.97
C PRO A 19 -3.71 6.45 12.24
N ILE A 20 -3.57 5.81 13.41
CA ILE A 20 -2.37 5.04 13.77
C ILE A 20 -2.46 3.66 13.13
N ALA A 21 -3.63 3.02 13.20
CA ALA A 21 -3.89 1.72 12.61
C ALA A 21 -3.75 1.75 11.08
N ASP A 22 -4.21 2.81 10.43
CA ASP A 22 -4.07 3.01 8.98
C ASP A 22 -2.58 3.01 8.55
N LYS A 23 -1.72 3.77 9.26
CA LYS A 23 -0.28 3.82 8.99
C LYS A 23 0.42 2.49 9.30
N ALA A 24 0.08 1.87 10.42
CA ALA A 24 0.65 0.58 10.82
C ALA A 24 0.31 -0.53 9.82
N MET A 25 -0.93 -0.54 9.30
CA MET A 25 -1.35 -1.48 8.27
C MET A 25 -0.47 -1.38 7.01
N VAL A 26 -0.23 -0.16 6.51
CA VAL A 26 0.60 0.06 5.32
C VAL A 26 2.03 -0.44 5.54
N VAL A 27 2.63 -0.16 6.70
CA VAL A 27 3.98 -0.63 7.06
C VAL A 27 4.05 -2.16 7.06
N ILE A 28 3.11 -2.80 7.74
CA ILE A 28 3.09 -4.26 7.90
C ILE A 28 2.84 -4.92 6.55
N ALA A 29 1.92 -4.39 5.74
CA ALA A 29 1.63 -4.87 4.39
C ALA A 29 2.88 -4.87 3.51
N ILE A 30 3.59 -3.73 3.47
CA ILE A 30 4.84 -3.58 2.71
C ILE A 30 5.92 -4.55 3.20
N MET A 31 6.06 -4.71 4.52
CA MET A 31 7.06 -5.59 5.13
C MET A 31 6.82 -7.05 4.75
N VAL A 32 5.57 -7.51 4.82
CA VAL A 32 5.17 -8.86 4.42
C VAL A 32 5.45 -9.07 2.93
N ILE A 33 5.01 -8.15 2.07
CA ILE A 33 5.18 -8.28 0.61
C ILE A 33 6.67 -8.32 0.22
N THR A 34 7.52 -7.51 0.87
CA THR A 34 8.97 -7.49 0.64
C THR A 34 9.64 -8.79 1.12
N GLY A 35 9.12 -9.39 2.19
CA GLY A 35 9.61 -10.67 2.70
C GLY A 35 9.34 -11.85 1.75
N TYR A 36 8.20 -11.86 1.06
CA TYR A 36 7.81 -12.95 0.14
C TYR A 36 8.29 -12.76 -1.30
N ASN A 37 8.29 -11.53 -1.84
CA ASN A 37 8.65 -11.28 -3.25
C ASN A 37 10.16 -11.01 -3.47
N GLY A 38 10.99 -11.19 -2.44
CA GLY A 38 12.40 -10.83 -2.46
C GLY A 38 12.65 -9.32 -2.31
N MET A 39 13.88 -8.95 -1.93
CA MET A 39 14.30 -7.55 -1.74
C MET A 39 14.46 -6.81 -3.08
N ASN A 40 13.38 -6.70 -3.86
CA ASN A 40 13.38 -5.97 -5.11
C ASN A 40 13.38 -4.46 -4.82
N ALA A 41 14.44 -3.77 -5.26
CA ALA A 41 14.59 -2.33 -5.09
C ALA A 41 13.40 -1.54 -5.66
N TRP A 42 12.74 -2.06 -6.71
CA TRP A 42 11.58 -1.43 -7.34
C TRP A 42 10.31 -1.43 -6.47
N LEU A 43 10.26 -2.29 -5.46
CA LEU A 43 9.19 -2.34 -4.47
C LEU A 43 9.55 -1.56 -3.21
N ILE A 44 10.80 -1.69 -2.75
CA ILE A 44 11.30 -1.04 -1.53
C ILE A 44 11.30 0.48 -1.67
N LEU A 45 11.75 1.03 -2.80
CA LEU A 45 11.82 2.47 -3.01
C LEU A 45 10.46 3.19 -2.83
N PRO A 46 9.39 2.84 -3.56
CA PRO A 46 8.10 3.51 -3.39
C PRO A 46 7.51 3.27 -2.01
N ALA A 47 7.72 2.10 -1.42
CA ALA A 47 7.32 1.79 -0.06
C ALA A 47 7.98 2.69 0.99
N THR A 48 9.31 2.87 0.92
CA THR A 48 10.04 3.76 1.83
C THR A 48 9.59 5.21 1.66
N LEU A 49 9.34 5.68 0.44
CA LEU A 49 8.82 7.02 0.19
C LEU A 49 7.44 7.26 0.82
N ILE A 50 6.55 6.26 0.73
CA ILE A 50 5.25 6.29 1.38
C ILE A 50 5.41 6.42 2.90
N LEU A 51 6.23 5.55 3.50
CA LEU A 51 6.47 5.53 4.95
C LEU A 51 7.05 6.85 5.46
N PHE A 52 8.11 7.33 4.82
CA PHE A 52 8.76 8.58 5.19
C PHE A 52 7.74 9.73 5.20
N ARG A 53 6.92 9.84 4.15
CA ARG A 53 5.90 10.89 4.06
C ARG A 53 4.82 10.76 5.11
N GLU A 54 4.35 9.54 5.41
CA GLU A 54 3.29 9.33 6.42
C GLU A 54 3.71 9.69 7.84
N VAL A 55 4.97 9.42 8.17
CA VAL A 55 5.59 9.87 9.43
C VAL A 55 5.79 11.38 9.41
N PHE A 56 6.38 11.94 8.35
CA PHE A 56 6.67 13.37 8.23
C PHE A 56 5.42 14.25 8.32
N VAL A 57 4.41 13.99 7.49
CA VAL A 57 3.14 14.76 7.49
C VAL A 57 2.34 14.49 8.78
N GLY A 58 2.49 13.30 9.37
CA GLY A 58 1.93 12.99 10.68
C GLY A 58 2.50 13.89 11.77
N GLY A 59 3.82 13.93 11.90
CA GLY A 59 4.51 14.76 12.89
C GLY A 59 4.26 16.25 12.67
N LEU A 60 4.24 16.71 11.42
CA LEU A 60 3.91 18.10 11.11
C LEU A 60 2.48 18.47 11.51
N ARG A 61 1.52 17.57 11.29
CA ARG A 61 0.12 17.77 11.71
C ARG A 61 -0.02 17.84 13.22
N GLU A 62 0.74 17.01 13.93
CA GLU A 62 0.79 17.00 15.40
C GLU A 62 1.42 18.30 15.94
N TYR A 63 2.55 18.72 15.38
CA TYR A 63 3.24 19.97 15.73
C TYR A 63 2.35 21.20 15.54
N LEU A 64 1.62 21.28 14.42
CA LEU A 64 0.70 22.38 14.13
C LEU A 64 -0.55 22.38 15.02
N GLY A 65 -0.83 21.29 15.73
CA GLY A 65 -1.96 21.15 16.65
C GLY A 65 -3.29 21.63 16.05
N ALA A 66 -3.94 22.57 16.73
CA ALA A 66 -5.23 23.14 16.30
C ALA A 66 -5.14 23.90 14.95
N LYS A 67 -3.98 24.49 14.61
CA LYS A 67 -3.79 25.22 13.35
C LYS A 67 -3.75 24.29 12.13
N SER A 68 -3.50 22.99 12.34
CA SER A 68 -3.53 21.99 11.27
C SER A 68 -4.90 21.83 10.59
N GLY A 69 -5.99 22.17 11.30
CA GLY A 69 -7.36 22.14 10.79
C GLY A 69 -7.67 23.25 9.78
N LEU A 70 -6.87 24.32 9.76
CA LEU A 70 -7.01 25.44 8.82
C LEU A 70 -6.42 25.11 7.44
N LEU A 71 -5.61 24.06 7.35
CA LEU A 71 -4.99 23.64 6.10
C LEU A 71 -6.01 22.93 5.21
N LYS A 72 -6.47 23.65 4.18
CA LYS A 72 -7.43 23.12 3.18
C LYS A 72 -6.84 21.90 2.47
N VAL A 73 -7.49 20.75 2.68
CA VAL A 73 -7.15 19.47 2.05
C VAL A 73 -7.46 19.52 0.55
N THR A 74 -6.50 19.12 -0.28
CA THR A 74 -6.69 19.03 -1.74
C THR A 74 -7.51 17.78 -2.10
N LYS A 75 -8.19 17.80 -3.25
CA LYS A 75 -8.91 16.61 -3.73
C LYS A 75 -7.94 15.43 -3.95
N LEU A 76 -6.73 15.70 -4.42
CA LEU A 76 -5.64 14.71 -4.54
C LEU A 76 -5.33 14.01 -3.22
N ALA A 77 -5.26 14.76 -2.11
CA ALA A 77 -5.01 14.18 -0.78
C ALA A 77 -6.14 13.24 -0.29
N LYS A 78 -7.36 13.34 -0.85
CA LYS A 78 -8.45 12.40 -0.54
C LYS A 78 -8.31 11.07 -1.28
N TRP A 79 -7.80 11.08 -2.50
CA TRP A 79 -7.63 9.87 -3.31
C TRP A 79 -6.38 9.06 -2.94
N LYS A 80 -5.45 9.64 -2.18
CA LYS A 80 -4.19 8.98 -1.79
C LYS A 80 -4.40 7.65 -1.08
N THR A 81 -5.32 7.61 -0.11
CA THR A 81 -5.56 6.41 0.70
C THR A 81 -6.24 5.33 -0.13
N THR A 82 -7.19 5.70 -1.00
CA THR A 82 -7.79 4.76 -1.95
C THR A 82 -6.74 4.17 -2.89
N ALA A 83 -5.84 4.99 -3.44
CA ALA A 83 -4.77 4.51 -4.30
C ALA A 83 -3.82 3.55 -3.58
N GLN A 84 -3.42 3.88 -2.34
CA GLN A 84 -2.57 3.02 -1.51
C GLN A 84 -3.25 1.68 -1.17
N MET A 85 -4.51 1.71 -0.74
CA MET A 85 -5.26 0.50 -0.38
C MET A 85 -5.50 -0.40 -1.59
N VAL A 86 -5.77 0.18 -2.76
CA VAL A 86 -5.89 -0.58 -4.02
C VAL A 86 -4.55 -1.20 -4.42
N ALA A 87 -3.45 -0.45 -4.31
CA ALA A 87 -2.11 -0.98 -4.60
C ALA A 87 -1.76 -2.17 -3.69
N ILE A 88 -2.01 -2.04 -2.39
CA ILE A 88 -1.77 -3.09 -1.40
C ILE A 88 -2.64 -4.32 -1.69
N ALA A 89 -3.95 -4.13 -1.95
CA ALA A 89 -4.85 -5.23 -2.27
C ALA A 89 -4.39 -6.02 -3.50
N VAL A 90 -3.96 -5.34 -4.57
CA VAL A 90 -3.48 -5.99 -5.79
C VAL A 90 -2.15 -6.75 -5.55
N LEU A 91 -1.23 -6.19 -4.77
CA LEU A 91 0.02 -6.88 -4.41
C LEU A 91 -0.23 -8.15 -3.56
N PHE A 92 -1.19 -8.09 -2.63
CA PHE A 92 -1.59 -9.27 -1.86
C PHE A 92 -2.23 -10.34 -2.74
N LEU A 93 -3.04 -9.95 -3.73
CA LEU A 93 -3.59 -10.89 -4.70
C LEU A 93 -2.48 -11.57 -5.52
N GLY A 94 -1.47 -10.80 -5.98
CA GLY A 94 -0.32 -11.38 -6.69
C GLY A 94 0.47 -12.37 -5.84
N THR A 95 0.73 -12.01 -4.58
CA THR A 95 1.41 -12.91 -3.62
C THR A 95 0.58 -14.17 -3.34
N GLY A 96 -0.75 -14.05 -3.25
CA GLY A 96 -1.64 -15.20 -3.06
C GLY A 96 -1.66 -16.13 -4.28
N PHE A 97 -1.66 -15.59 -5.49
CA PHE A 97 -1.54 -16.40 -6.71
C PHE A 97 -0.18 -17.07 -6.82
N ASP A 98 0.89 -16.39 -6.44
CA ASP A 98 2.24 -16.97 -6.44
C ASP A 98 2.33 -18.15 -5.48
N TYR A 99 1.76 -18.01 -4.28
CA TYR A 99 1.65 -19.11 -3.32
C TYR A 99 0.88 -20.32 -3.88
N LEU A 100 -0.26 -20.08 -4.55
CA LEU A 100 -1.02 -21.16 -5.19
C LEU A 100 -0.23 -21.83 -6.32
N ASN A 101 0.56 -21.07 -7.08
CA ASN A 101 1.42 -21.62 -8.12
C ASN A 101 2.52 -22.50 -7.52
N VAL A 102 3.13 -22.07 -6.41
CA VAL A 102 4.13 -22.88 -5.69
C VAL A 102 3.55 -24.19 -5.17
N LEU A 103 2.31 -24.18 -4.66
CA LEU A 103 1.61 -25.40 -4.26
C LEU A 103 1.30 -26.29 -5.47
N ALA A 104 0.88 -25.71 -6.59
CA ALA A 104 0.58 -26.45 -7.81
C ALA A 104 1.82 -27.12 -8.40
N LEU A 105 3.00 -26.51 -8.24
CA LEU A 105 4.28 -27.05 -8.71
C LEU A 105 4.71 -28.32 -7.96
N ASP A 106 4.15 -28.64 -6.79
CA ASP A 106 4.46 -29.84 -5.98
C ASP A 106 5.98 -30.12 -5.81
N GLY A 107 6.78 -29.06 -5.69
CA GLY A 107 8.25 -29.15 -5.59
C GLY A 107 8.98 -29.48 -6.91
N MET A 108 8.26 -29.58 -8.03
CA MET A 108 8.82 -29.72 -9.37
C MET A 108 9.28 -28.36 -9.92
N THR A 109 10.28 -28.39 -10.81
CA THR A 109 10.67 -27.18 -11.55
C THR A 109 9.57 -26.78 -12.54
N PRO A 110 9.46 -25.49 -12.93
CA PRO A 110 8.44 -25.03 -13.88
C PRO A 110 8.43 -25.81 -15.21
N GLU A 111 9.61 -26.25 -15.68
CA GLU A 111 9.77 -27.04 -16.91
C GLU A 111 9.26 -28.48 -16.73
N GLN A 112 9.56 -29.10 -15.59
CA GLN A 112 9.05 -30.42 -15.23
C GLN A 112 7.54 -30.41 -15.03
N HIS A 113 7.01 -29.33 -14.42
CA HIS A 113 5.58 -29.16 -14.24
C HIS A 113 4.86 -29.02 -15.58
N GLN A 114 5.42 -28.26 -16.53
CA GLN A 114 4.85 -28.18 -17.88
C GLN A 114 4.83 -29.54 -18.59
N ALA A 115 5.88 -30.34 -18.44
CA ALA A 115 5.92 -31.70 -18.96
C ALA A 115 4.89 -32.62 -18.27
N ALA A 116 4.70 -32.50 -16.95
CA ALA A 116 3.70 -33.25 -16.18
C ALA A 116 2.26 -32.85 -16.52
N VAL A 117 2.02 -31.56 -16.77
CA VAL A 117 0.74 -31.04 -17.27
C VAL A 117 0.47 -31.56 -18.69
N ALA A 118 1.48 -31.56 -19.56
CA ALA A 118 1.36 -32.13 -20.91
C ALA A 118 1.12 -33.66 -20.90
N ALA A 119 1.66 -34.36 -19.89
CA ALA A 119 1.43 -35.78 -19.65
C ALA A 119 0.09 -36.07 -18.93
N GLY A 120 -0.67 -35.04 -18.53
CA GLY A 120 -1.96 -35.17 -17.84
C GLY A 120 -1.87 -35.61 -16.38
N THR A 121 -0.67 -35.58 -15.78
CA THR A 121 -0.42 -36.03 -14.40
C THR A 121 -0.45 -34.88 -13.38
N ALA A 122 -0.53 -33.62 -13.83
CA ALA A 122 -0.54 -32.44 -12.98
C ALA A 122 -1.53 -31.37 -13.49
N GLU A 123 -2.06 -30.55 -12.58
CA GLU A 123 -2.96 -29.44 -12.94
C GLU A 123 -2.19 -28.24 -13.52
N ALA A 124 -2.76 -27.61 -14.55
CA ALA A 124 -2.17 -26.45 -15.19
C ALA A 124 -2.15 -25.22 -14.27
N ILE A 125 -1.03 -24.49 -14.27
CA ILE A 125 -0.92 -23.20 -13.58
C ILE A 125 -1.98 -22.24 -14.11
N ARG A 126 -2.59 -21.45 -13.22
CA ARG A 126 -3.56 -20.42 -13.60
C ARG A 126 -2.90 -19.35 -14.47
N THR A 127 -3.20 -19.40 -15.76
CA THR A 127 -2.73 -18.43 -16.75
C THR A 127 -3.77 -17.34 -16.97
N CYS A 128 -3.31 -16.09 -17.01
CA CYS A 128 -4.10 -14.91 -17.32
C CYS A 128 -3.59 -14.35 -18.65
N GLY A 129 -4.10 -14.89 -19.76
CA GLY A 129 -3.58 -14.59 -21.10
C GLY A 129 -2.24 -15.29 -21.35
N ASN A 130 -1.21 -14.55 -21.76
CA ASN A 130 0.10 -15.11 -22.15
C ASN A 130 1.11 -15.32 -21.00
N ARG A 131 0.75 -14.97 -19.75
CA ARG A 131 1.59 -15.20 -18.56
C ARG A 131 0.74 -15.71 -17.39
N ASP A 132 1.39 -16.19 -16.36
CA ASP A 132 0.77 -16.56 -15.09
C ASP A 132 0.10 -15.35 -14.42
N CYS A 133 -1.03 -15.59 -13.75
CA CYS A 133 -1.80 -14.53 -13.09
C CYS A 133 -1.02 -13.83 -11.97
N ALA A 134 -0.10 -14.54 -11.32
CA ALA A 134 0.75 -13.99 -10.26
C ALA A 134 1.70 -12.91 -10.79
N SER A 135 2.41 -13.18 -11.89
CA SER A 135 3.29 -12.22 -12.55
C SER A 135 2.56 -10.93 -12.97
N TYR A 136 1.37 -11.05 -13.57
CA TYR A 136 0.57 -9.89 -13.95
C TYR A 136 0.13 -9.07 -12.73
N ALA A 137 -0.41 -9.73 -11.70
CA ALA A 137 -0.87 -9.06 -10.49
C ALA A 137 0.28 -8.36 -9.75
N ASN A 138 1.46 -8.99 -9.66
CA ASN A 138 2.65 -8.37 -9.06
C ASN A 138 3.12 -7.15 -9.86
N LEU A 139 3.18 -7.24 -11.20
CA LEU A 139 3.59 -6.12 -12.04
C LEU A 139 2.61 -4.94 -11.91
N VAL A 140 1.30 -5.20 -12.00
CA VAL A 140 0.27 -4.17 -11.84
C VAL A 140 0.31 -3.58 -10.43
N GLY A 141 0.50 -4.43 -9.41
CA GLY A 141 0.62 -4.00 -8.01
C GLY A 141 1.82 -3.07 -7.78
N ILE A 142 2.98 -3.38 -8.35
CA ILE A 142 4.18 -2.53 -8.28
C ILE A 142 3.92 -1.18 -8.97
N TRP A 143 3.32 -1.18 -10.17
CA TRP A 143 2.95 0.05 -10.85
C TRP A 143 1.99 0.91 -10.03
N LEU A 144 0.96 0.30 -9.45
CA LEU A 144 0.02 0.99 -8.57
C LEU A 144 0.71 1.55 -7.32
N LEU A 145 1.68 0.83 -6.77
CA LEU A 145 2.47 1.28 -5.61
C LEU A 145 3.31 2.52 -5.96
N TRP A 146 3.91 2.56 -7.14
CA TRP A 146 4.62 3.75 -7.64
C TRP A 146 3.70 4.95 -7.83
N VAL A 147 2.50 4.73 -8.40
CA VAL A 147 1.49 5.78 -8.53
C VAL A 147 1.06 6.28 -7.15
N ALA A 148 0.83 5.37 -6.21
CA ALA A 148 0.49 5.71 -4.84
C ALA A 148 1.62 6.51 -4.16
N ALA A 149 2.87 6.12 -4.35
CA ALA A 149 4.04 6.82 -3.82
C ALA A 149 4.17 8.24 -4.39
N LEU A 150 4.05 8.42 -5.71
CA LEU A 150 4.06 9.73 -6.35
C LEU A 150 2.93 10.63 -5.82
N LEU A 151 1.71 10.10 -5.77
CA LEU A 151 0.56 10.83 -5.22
C LEU A 151 0.79 11.23 -3.76
N THR A 152 1.42 10.35 -2.98
CA THR A 152 1.75 10.56 -1.58
C THR A 152 2.79 11.66 -1.42
N VAL A 153 3.84 11.66 -2.23
CA VAL A 153 4.88 12.70 -2.23
C VAL A 153 4.29 14.06 -2.62
N VAL A 154 3.54 14.14 -3.71
CA VAL A 154 2.91 15.39 -4.18
C VAL A 154 2.02 15.97 -3.10
N THR A 155 1.13 15.15 -2.52
CA THR A 155 0.21 15.61 -1.48
C THR A 155 0.92 15.90 -0.15
N GLY A 156 2.08 15.31 0.11
CA GLY A 156 2.94 15.63 1.24
C GLY A 156 3.60 17.00 1.07
N TRP A 157 4.14 17.28 -0.12
CA TRP A 157 4.70 18.57 -0.47
C TRP A 157 3.67 19.69 -0.41
N GLU A 158 2.46 19.47 -0.96
CA GLU A 158 1.35 20.42 -0.87
C GLU A 158 1.02 20.78 0.59
N TYR A 159 1.02 19.79 1.48
CA TYR A 159 0.76 20.01 2.90
C TYR A 159 1.89 20.80 3.56
N PHE A 160 3.14 20.42 3.30
CA PHE A 160 4.31 21.11 3.81
C PHE A 160 4.36 22.58 3.36
N ALA A 161 4.18 22.85 2.06
CA ALA A 161 4.17 24.21 1.53
C ALA A 161 3.10 25.09 2.18
N LYS A 162 1.90 24.53 2.44
CA LYS A 162 0.83 25.25 3.14
C LYS A 162 1.09 25.42 4.64
N SER A 163 1.89 24.55 5.24
CA SER A 163 2.29 24.67 6.64
C SER A 163 3.39 25.71 6.87
N LEU A 164 4.22 25.97 5.86
CA LEU A 164 5.40 26.83 5.96
C LEU A 164 5.14 28.23 6.57
N PRO A 165 4.03 28.93 6.24
CA PRO A 165 3.69 30.21 6.87
C PRO A 165 3.41 30.11 8.37
N PHE A 166 2.96 28.95 8.86
CA PHE A 166 2.66 28.72 10.28
C PHE A 166 3.86 28.22 11.08
N LEU A 167 4.95 27.84 10.39
CA LEU A 167 6.22 27.40 10.99
C LEU A 167 7.22 28.55 11.15
N ARG A 168 6.99 29.69 10.48
CA ARG A 168 7.78 30.89 10.66
C ARG A 168 7.28 31.60 11.92
N GLU A 169 8.14 31.71 12.92
CA GLU A 169 7.94 32.64 14.02
C GLU A 169 8.05 34.06 13.45
N ASP A 170 7.09 34.93 13.77
CA ASP A 170 7.24 36.36 13.49
C ASP A 170 8.45 36.87 14.31
N PRO A 171 9.34 37.68 13.72
CA PRO A 171 10.58 38.13 14.35
C PRO A 171 10.37 39.01 15.60
#